data_AF-A0A9X1H7C8-F1
#
_entry.id   AF-A0A9X1H7C8-F1
#
_cell.length_a   1.000
_cell.length_b   1.000
_cell.length_c   1.000
_cell.angle_alpha   90.00
_cell.angle_beta   90.00
_cell.angle_gamma   90.00
#
_symmetry.space_group_name_H-M   'P 1'
#
loop_
_entity.id
_entity.type
_entity.pdbx_description
1 polymer ?
#
loop_
_entity_poly.entity_id
_entity_poly.type
_entity_poly.pdbx_seq_one_letter_code
_entity_poly.pdbx_strand_id
1 'polypeptide(L)'
;MNYWRAILSGIILWICVAVTFFILEHIPIIKDSLNVQTAIICLFIIFYSTIGASFYYKKAISRSGFQVGVMMSLTAIVLDALLFVPLVEIPKGNTYQDFFSNPLLWILAILNIATVYFYSKTRLKIN
;
A
#
# COMPACT_ATOMS: atom_id res chain seq x y z
N MET A 1 -5.54 1.84 19.73
CA MET A 1 -5.79 1.48 18.33
C MET A 1 -5.67 -0.04 18.29
N ASN A 2 -6.41 -0.78 17.47
CA ASN A 2 -6.17 -2.22 17.41
C ASN A 2 -4.97 -2.46 16.48
N TYR A 3 -3.76 -2.32 17.03
CA TYR A 3 -2.51 -2.37 16.27
C TYR A 3 -2.39 -3.64 15.44
N TRP A 4 -2.78 -4.78 16.01
CA TRP A 4 -2.79 -6.06 15.31
C TRP A 4 -3.65 -6.03 14.04
N ARG A 5 -4.87 -5.50 14.12
CA ARG A 5 -5.74 -5.36 12.94
C ARG A 5 -5.20 -4.35 11.94
N ALA A 6 -4.57 -3.26 12.39
CA ALA A 6 -3.99 -2.26 11.49
C ALA A 6 -2.81 -2.85 10.69
N ILE A 7 -1.96 -3.64 11.37
CA ILE A 7 -0.86 -4.38 10.74
C ILE A 7 -1.42 -5.40 9.74
N LEU A 8 -2.42 -6.21 10.13
CA LEU A 8 -3.05 -7.15 9.21
C LEU A 8 -3.67 -6.46 7.99
N SER A 9 -4.34 -5.32 8.17
CA SER A 9 -4.84 -4.50 7.06
C SER A 9 -3.72 -3.98 6.15
N GLY A 10 -2.57 -3.60 6.73
CA GLY A 10 -1.38 -3.21 5.98
C GLY A 10 -0.79 -4.37 5.18
N ILE A 11 -0.71 -5.56 5.77
CA ILE A 11 -0.28 -6.79 5.09
C ILE A 11 -1.22 -7.11 3.92
N ILE A 12 -2.54 -7.02 4.11
CA ILE A 12 -3.51 -7.25 3.03
C ILE A 12 -3.28 -6.27 1.87
N LEU A 13 -3.14 -4.97 2.19
CA LEU A 13 -2.83 -3.94 1.20
C LEU A 13 -1.53 -4.25 0.45
N TRP A 14 -0.48 -4.60 1.18
CA TRP A 14 0.83 -4.92 0.60
C TRP A 14 0.76 -6.14 -0.31
N ILE A 15 0.06 -7.22 0.09
CA ILE A 15 -0.14 -8.40 -0.75
C ILE A 15 -0.86 -8.03 -2.05
N CYS A 16 -1.91 -7.21 -1.99
CA CYS A 16 -2.60 -6.75 -3.20
C CYS A 16 -1.66 -5.99 -4.13
N VAL A 17 -0.82 -5.09 -3.59
CA VAL A 17 0.16 -4.34 -4.37
C VAL A 17 1.21 -5.26 -4.98
N ALA A 18 1.78 -6.17 -4.19
CA ALA A 18 2.81 -7.12 -4.63
C ALA A 18 2.30 -8.06 -5.72
N VAL A 19 1.08 -8.59 -5.58
CA VAL A 19 0.45 -9.44 -6.60
C VAL A 19 0.21 -8.66 -7.89
N THR A 20 -0.29 -7.43 -7.81
CA THR A 20 -0.50 -6.59 -8.99
C THR A 20 0.81 -6.26 -9.67
N PHE A 21 1.86 -5.92 -8.91
CA PHE A 21 3.19 -5.72 -9.45
C PHE A 21 3.69 -6.95 -10.21
N PHE A 22 3.61 -8.13 -9.58
CA PHE A 22 4.01 -9.39 -10.20
C PHE A 22 3.24 -9.65 -11.51
N ILE A 23 1.94 -9.37 -11.56
CA ILE A 23 1.16 -9.49 -12.80
C ILE A 23 1.66 -8.51 -13.87
N LEU A 24 1.95 -7.26 -13.50
CA LEU A 24 2.43 -6.23 -14.43
C LEU A 24 3.82 -6.56 -15.01
N GLU A 25 4.68 -7.25 -14.25
CA GLU A 25 5.98 -7.72 -14.74
C GLU A 25 5.88 -8.77 -15.86
N HIS A 26 4.75 -9.46 -15.98
CA HIS A 26 4.53 -10.44 -17.04
C HIS A 26 3.93 -9.84 -18.31
N ILE A 27 3.63 -8.54 -18.32
CA ILE A 27 3.05 -7.84 -19.48
C ILE A 27 4.18 -7.20 -20.31
N PRO A 28 4.40 -7.63 -21.58
CA PRO A 28 5.54 -7.18 -22.39
C PRO A 28 5.67 -5.67 -22.58
N ILE A 29 4.56 -4.94 -22.56
CA ILE A 29 4.52 -3.48 -22.80
C ILE A 29 4.87 -2.70 -21.51
N ILE A 30 4.64 -3.30 -20.34
CA ILE A 30 4.69 -2.61 -19.03
C ILE A 30 5.91 -3.03 -18.21
N LYS A 31 6.40 -4.26 -18.41
CA LYS A 31 7.46 -4.87 -17.60
C LYS A 31 8.76 -4.05 -17.52
N ASP A 32 9.08 -3.29 -18.57
CA ASP A 32 10.37 -2.61 -18.71
C ASP A 32 10.37 -1.21 -18.04
N SER A 33 9.22 -0.72 -17.57
CA SER A 33 9.12 0.60 -16.94
C SER A 33 8.54 0.51 -15.53
N LEU A 34 9.42 0.62 -14.53
CA LEU A 34 9.03 0.70 -13.12
C LEU A 34 8.05 1.86 -12.89
N ASN A 35 8.30 3.03 -13.49
CA ASN A 35 7.45 4.20 -13.35
C ASN A 35 6.01 3.97 -13.84
N VAL A 36 5.84 3.27 -14.97
CA VAL A 36 4.51 2.92 -15.50
C VAL A 36 3.81 1.93 -14.57
N GLN A 37 4.53 0.92 -14.08
CA GLN A 37 3.98 -0.04 -13.12
C GLN A 37 3.51 0.67 -11.85
N THR A 38 4.35 1.51 -11.26
CA THR A 38 4.01 2.25 -10.05
C THR A 38 2.86 3.23 -10.29
N ALA A 39 2.78 3.88 -11.46
CA ALA A 39 1.66 4.74 -11.83
C ALA A 39 0.33 3.97 -11.92
N ILE A 40 0.34 2.76 -12.49
CA ILE A 40 -0.84 1.89 -12.52
C ILE A 40 -1.23 1.48 -11.09
N ILE A 41 -0.26 1.10 -10.26
CA ILE A 41 -0.50 0.74 -8.87
C ILE A 41 -1.08 1.93 -8.09
N CYS A 42 -0.68 3.17 -8.37
CA CYS A 42 -1.28 4.37 -7.78
C CYS A 42 -2.79 4.48 -8.08
N LEU A 43 -3.27 4.02 -9.23
CA LEU A 43 -4.71 4.00 -9.52
C LEU A 43 -5.42 2.94 -8.67
N PHE A 44 -4.80 1.76 -8.53
CA PHE A 44 -5.37 0.66 -7.78
C PHE A 44 -5.28 0.82 -6.25
N ILE A 45 -4.33 1.62 -5.75
CA ILE A 45 -4.10 1.77 -4.31
C ILE A 45 -5.35 2.28 -3.61
N ILE A 46 -6.18 3.10 -4.26
CA ILE A 46 -7.45 3.60 -3.69
C ILE A 46 -8.38 2.41 -3.38
N PHE A 47 -8.48 1.47 -4.31
CA PHE A 47 -9.29 0.26 -4.13
C PHE A 47 -8.72 -0.65 -3.04
N TYR A 48 -7.41 -0.93 -3.08
CA TYR A 48 -6.75 -1.78 -2.09
C TYR A 48 -6.77 -1.20 -0.67
N SER A 49 -6.56 0.11 -0.55
CA SER A 49 -6.65 0.85 0.72
C SER A 49 -8.06 0.79 1.29
N THR A 50 -9.08 0.86 0.43
CA THR A 50 -10.48 0.72 0.84
C THR A 50 -10.78 -0.68 1.35
N ILE A 51 -10.24 -1.74 0.72
CA ILE A 51 -10.36 -3.12 1.21
C ILE A 51 -9.69 -3.27 2.58
N GLY A 52 -8.44 -2.82 2.71
CA GLY A 52 -7.69 -2.88 3.96
C GLY A 52 -8.38 -2.11 5.10
N ALA A 53 -8.88 -0.91 4.81
CA ALA A 53 -9.66 -0.11 5.74
C ALA A 53 -10.97 -0.79 6.13
N SER A 54 -11.72 -1.33 5.16
CA SER A 54 -12.96 -2.08 5.41
C SER A 54 -12.71 -3.25 6.36
N PHE A 55 -11.65 -4.03 6.14
CA PHE A 55 -11.26 -5.12 7.04
C PHE A 55 -10.97 -4.63 8.48
N TYR A 56 -10.26 -3.52 8.63
CA TYR A 56 -9.99 -2.93 9.93
C TYR A 56 -11.29 -2.50 10.64
N TYR A 57 -12.11 -1.73 9.93
CA TYR A 57 -13.30 -1.06 10.46
C TYR A 57 -14.50 -1.98 10.66
N LYS A 58 -14.55 -3.17 10.06
CA LYS A 58 -15.62 -4.18 10.28
C LYS A 58 -15.91 -4.48 11.76
N LYS A 59 -14.88 -4.50 12.61
CA LYS A 59 -15.03 -4.79 14.06
C LYS A 59 -14.40 -3.74 14.97
N ALA A 60 -13.78 -2.69 14.41
CA ALA A 60 -13.16 -1.63 15.19
C ALA A 60 -14.15 -0.48 15.43
N ILE A 61 -14.31 -0.12 16.71
CA ILE A 61 -15.07 1.05 17.13
C ILE A 61 -14.25 2.31 16.81
N SER A 62 -14.89 3.26 16.11
CA SER A 62 -14.50 4.65 15.84
C SER A 62 -13.08 5.03 16.27
N ARG A 63 -12.14 5.01 15.32
CA ARG A 63 -10.74 5.44 15.50
C ARG A 63 -10.31 6.29 14.31
N SER A 64 -9.39 7.23 14.57
CA SER A 64 -8.83 8.13 13.57
C SER A 64 -8.28 7.38 12.35
N GLY A 65 -8.93 7.56 11.18
CA GLY A 65 -8.48 6.97 9.91
C GLY A 65 -7.07 7.39 9.51
N PHE A 66 -6.61 8.55 9.98
CA PHE A 66 -5.23 8.97 9.78
C PHE A 66 -4.23 8.00 10.43
N GLN A 67 -4.46 7.62 11.70
CA GLN A 67 -3.56 6.68 12.41
C GLN A 67 -3.57 5.29 11.77
N VAL A 68 -4.73 4.84 11.28
CA VAL A 68 -4.87 3.55 10.60
C VAL A 68 -4.11 3.58 9.26
N GLY A 69 -4.29 4.63 8.47
CA GLY A 69 -3.59 4.80 7.20
C GLY A 69 -2.07 4.82 7.39
N VAL A 70 -1.58 5.55 8.39
CA VAL A 70 -0.14 5.59 8.71
C VAL A 70 0.38 4.20 9.09
N MET A 71 -0.32 3.47 9.96
CA MET A 71 0.10 2.10 10.32
C MET A 71 0.10 1.14 9.13
N MET A 72 -0.89 1.25 8.24
CA MET A 72 -0.95 0.45 7.02
C MET A 72 0.24 0.76 6.10
N SER A 73 0.55 2.05 5.87
CA SER A 73 1.70 2.45 5.06
C SER A 73 3.03 2.02 5.68
N LEU A 74 3.21 2.19 7.00
CA LEU A 74 4.42 1.72 7.69
C LEU A 74 4.59 0.21 7.57
N THR A 75 3.50 -0.55 7.69
CA THR A 75 3.55 -2.00 7.53
C THR A 75 3.98 -2.38 6.10
N ALA A 76 3.43 -1.71 5.09
CA ALA A 76 3.81 -1.93 3.69
C ALA A 76 5.29 -1.59 3.44
N ILE A 77 5.77 -0.44 3.92
CA ILE A 77 7.18 -0.01 3.79
C ILE A 77 8.14 -1.01 4.46
N VAL A 78 7.78 -1.53 5.63
CA VAL A 78 8.58 -2.54 6.33
C VAL A 78 8.62 -3.84 5.51
N LEU A 79 7.49 -4.27 4.96
CA LEU A 79 7.44 -5.45 4.09
C LEU A 79 8.21 -5.23 2.78
N ASP A 80 8.21 -4.02 2.23
CA ASP A 80 9.02 -3.69 1.07
C ASP A 80 10.51 -3.83 1.38
N ALA A 81 10.97 -3.28 2.51
CA ALA A 81 12.35 -3.43 2.94
C ALA A 81 12.74 -4.89 3.20
N LEU A 82 11.85 -5.68 3.79
CA LEU A 82 12.15 -7.07 4.20
C LEU A 82 12.00 -8.09 3.08
N LEU A 83 11.09 -7.86 2.14
CA LEU A 83 10.69 -8.85 1.13
C LEU A 83 10.85 -8.29 -0.28
N PHE A 84 10.21 -7.18 -0.60
CA PHE A 84 10.14 -6.70 -1.97
C PHE A 84 11.52 -6.29 -2.52
N VAL A 85 12.27 -5.48 -1.77
CA VAL A 85 13.59 -5.02 -2.21
C VAL A 85 14.57 -6.19 -2.37
N PRO A 86 14.76 -7.08 -1.38
CA PRO A 86 15.66 -8.23 -1.55
C PRO A 86 15.26 -9.21 -2.65
N LEU A 87 13.97 -9.47 -2.81
CA LEU A 87 13.48 -10.54 -3.69
C LEU A 87 13.19 -10.06 -5.14
N VAL A 88 12.98 -8.76 -5.34
CA VAL A 88 12.53 -8.21 -6.63
C VAL A 88 13.47 -7.13 -7.14
N GLU A 89 13.79 -6.10 -6.34
CA GLU A 89 14.58 -4.96 -6.80
C GLU A 89 16.08 -5.30 -6.93
N ILE A 90 16.67 -5.98 -5.94
CA ILE A 90 18.09 -6.35 -5.96
C ILE A 90 18.41 -7.28 -7.16
N PRO A 91 17.60 -8.32 -7.47
CA PRO A 91 17.82 -9.14 -8.66
C PRO A 91 17.76 -8.37 -9.99
N LYS A 92 17.10 -7.21 -10.03
CA LYS A 92 17.06 -6.32 -11.19
C LYS A 92 18.24 -5.34 -11.26
N GLY A 93 19.12 -5.36 -10.26
CA GLY A 93 20.27 -4.47 -10.16
C GLY A 93 20.01 -3.15 -9.42
N ASN A 94 18.84 -2.98 -8.81
CA ASN A 94 18.53 -1.81 -8.00
C ASN A 94 18.97 -1.99 -6.54
N THR A 95 19.13 -0.89 -5.81
CA THR A 95 19.48 -0.89 -4.39
C THR A 95 18.31 -0.41 -3.51
N TYR A 96 18.44 -0.58 -2.19
CA TYR A 96 17.53 0.03 -1.22
C TYR A 96 17.42 1.54 -1.40
N GLN A 97 18.54 2.21 -1.71
CA GLN A 97 18.56 3.65 -1.91
C GLN A 97 17.76 4.04 -3.15
N ASP A 98 17.89 3.30 -4.26
CA ASP A 98 17.14 3.58 -5.50
C ASP A 98 15.63 3.45 -5.27
N PHE A 99 15.23 2.40 -4.55
CA PHE A 99 13.83 2.15 -4.24
C PHE A 99 13.22 3.21 -3.31
N PHE A 100 13.87 3.50 -2.17
CA PHE A 100 13.33 4.47 -1.19
C PHE A 100 13.50 5.93 -1.60
N SER A 101 14.37 6.23 -2.57
CA SER A 101 14.47 7.58 -3.17
C SER A 101 13.41 7.82 -4.24
N ASN A 102 12.66 6.79 -4.67
CA ASN A 102 11.62 6.93 -5.68
C ASN A 102 10.41 7.73 -5.13
N PRO A 103 10.09 8.91 -5.71
CA PRO A 103 8.95 9.73 -5.26
C PRO A 103 7.60 9.03 -5.37
N LEU A 104 7.43 8.10 -6.33
CA LEU A 104 6.16 7.40 -6.56
C LEU A 104 5.79 6.49 -5.38
N LEU A 105 6.78 5.94 -4.67
CA LEU A 105 6.56 5.16 -3.46
C LEU A 105 5.95 6.02 -2.34
N TRP A 106 6.45 7.23 -2.16
CA TRP A 106 5.93 8.16 -1.16
C TRP A 106 4.54 8.67 -1.53
N ILE A 107 4.28 8.87 -2.84
CA ILE A 107 2.93 9.18 -3.34
C ILE A 107 1.96 8.04 -3.02
N LEU A 108 2.35 6.77 -3.21
CA LEU A 108 1.53 5.62 -2.82
C LEU A 108 1.21 5.62 -1.32
N ALA A 109 2.21 5.86 -0.47
CA ALA A 109 2.03 5.91 0.97
C ALA A 109 1.05 7.02 1.39
N ILE A 110 1.19 8.22 0.79
CA ILE A 110 0.29 9.36 1.04
C ILE A 110 -1.13 9.06 0.54
N LEU A 111 -1.25 8.47 -0.65
CA LEU A 111 -2.54 8.16 -1.25
C LEU A 111 -3.29 7.09 -0.44
N ASN A 112 -2.57 6.09 0.10
CA ASN A 112 -3.13 5.15 1.07
C ASN A 112 -3.64 5.88 2.32
N ILE A 113 -2.82 6.73 2.95
CA ILE A 113 -3.22 7.49 4.14
C ILE A 113 -4.47 8.34 3.88
N ALA A 114 -4.47 9.08 2.76
CA ALA A 114 -5.59 9.91 2.35
C ALA A 114 -6.86 9.07 2.13
N THR A 115 -6.75 7.95 1.40
CA THR A 115 -7.88 7.05 1.13
C THR A 115 -8.47 6.49 2.41
N VAL A 116 -7.64 5.97 3.33
CA VAL A 116 -8.09 5.42 4.61
C VAL A 116 -8.71 6.51 5.50
N TYR A 117 -8.15 7.72 5.48
CA TYR A 117 -8.70 8.87 6.18
C TYR A 117 -10.11 9.24 5.66
N PHE A 118 -10.26 9.37 4.33
CA PHE A 118 -11.55 9.68 3.72
C PHE A 118 -12.56 8.57 3.95
N TYR A 119 -12.15 7.30 3.82
CA TYR A 119 -13.00 6.14 4.11
C TYR A 119 -13.53 6.15 5.54
N SER A 120 -12.67 6.45 6.52
CA SER A 120 -13.10 6.58 7.91
C SER A 120 -14.11 7.72 8.08
N LYS A 121 -13.92 8.85 7.38
CA LYS A 121 -14.77 10.03 7.49
C LYS A 121 -16.14 9.83 6.84
N THR A 122 -16.20 9.15 5.70
CA THR A 122 -17.47 8.81 5.03
C THR A 122 -18.28 7.80 5.84
N ARG A 123 -17.63 6.78 6.41
CA ARG A 123 -18.31 5.81 7.29
C ARG A 123 -18.90 6.46 8.54
N LEU A 124 -18.18 7.39 9.17
CA LEU A 124 -18.66 8.11 10.35
C LEU A 124 -19.81 9.09 10.07
N LYS A 125 -20.08 9.43 8.79
CA LYS A 125 -21.24 10.24 8.42
C LYS A 125 -22.52 9.42 8.18
N ILE A 126 -22.40 8.12 7.99
CA ILE A 126 -23.51 7.21 7.63
C ILE A 126 -24.10 6.51 8.87
N ASN A 127 -23.37 6.50 9.99
CA ASN A 127 -23.85 6.06 11.31
C ASN A 127 -24.17 7.27 12.18
#